data_AF-A0A7V7D8W1-F1
#
_entry.id   AF-A0A7V7D8W1-F1
#
_cell.length_a   1.000
_cell.length_b   1.000
_cell.length_c   1.000
_cell.angle_alpha   90.00
_cell.angle_beta   90.00
_cell.angle_gamma   90.00
#
_symmetry.space_group_name_H-M   'P 1'
#
loop_
_entity.id
_entity.type
_entity.pdbx_description
1 polymer ?
#
loop_
_entity_poly.entity_id
_entity_poly.type
_entity_poly.pdbx_seq_one_letter_code
_entity_poly.pdbx_strand_id
1 'polypeptide(L)'
;MEQLITIELFGQPYKFKAAPETENAQEVVDVLVKEVGRIQDQQSKEAPGITQIAILILAALNIANENMELKKNYFTLHETVSRRSETLKRLLDVELN
;
A
#
# COMPACT_ATOMS: atom_id res chain seq x y z
N MET A 1 12.04 15.84 -11.50
CA MET A 1 13.44 15.39 -11.47
C MET A 1 13.44 13.89 -11.23
N GLU A 2 14.26 13.10 -11.92
CA GLU A 2 14.37 11.66 -11.66
C GLU A 2 15.05 11.44 -10.31
N GLN A 3 14.41 10.72 -9.38
CA GLN A 3 15.01 10.37 -8.09
C GLN A 3 15.61 8.96 -8.17
N LEU A 4 16.89 8.81 -7.82
CA LEU A 4 17.53 7.51 -7.66
C LEU A 4 17.31 7.02 -6.24
N ILE A 5 16.76 5.81 -6.09
CA ILE A 5 16.54 5.18 -4.79
C ILE A 5 17.37 3.91 -4.70
N THR A 6 17.94 3.67 -3.52
CA THR A 6 18.62 2.41 -3.19
C THR A 6 17.69 1.57 -2.31
N ILE A 7 17.47 0.31 -2.70
CA ILE A 7 16.65 -0.66 -1.98
C ILE A 7 17.56 -1.81 -1.58
N GLU A 8 17.58 -2.18 -0.30
CA GLU A 8 18.28 -3.37 0.17
C GLU A 8 17.32 -4.56 0.22
N LEU A 9 17.55 -5.59 -0.61
CA LEU A 9 16.74 -6.81 -0.65
C LEU A 9 17.68 -8.02 -0.60
N PHE A 10 17.37 -9.00 0.26
CA PHE A 10 18.18 -10.21 0.40
C PHE A 10 19.66 -9.94 0.71
N GLY A 11 19.94 -8.86 1.45
CA GLY A 11 21.31 -8.42 1.78
C GLY A 11 22.08 -7.83 0.59
N GLN A 12 21.40 -7.51 -0.52
CA GLN A 12 22.00 -6.90 -1.71
C GLN A 12 21.35 -5.53 -1.99
N PRO A 13 22.15 -4.48 -2.25
CA PRO A 13 21.62 -3.18 -2.62
C PRO A 13 21.30 -3.12 -4.11
N TYR A 14 20.13 -2.57 -4.45
CA TYR A 14 19.66 -2.34 -5.81
C TYR A 14 19.31 -0.87 -6.01
N LYS A 15 19.72 -0.29 -7.15
CA LYS A 15 19.42 1.11 -7.47
C LYS A 15 18.35 1.19 -8.54
N PHE A 16 17.31 1.96 -8.28
CA PHE A 16 16.18 2.15 -9.19
C PHE A 16 15.94 3.64 -9.43
N LYS A 17 15.42 3.94 -10.62
CA LYS A 17 14.87 5.26 -10.91
C LYS A 17 13.41 5.28 -10.48
N ALA A 18 13.07 6.15 -9.54
CA ALA A 18 11.71 6.41 -9.14
C ALA A 18 10.97 7.16 -10.25
N ALA A 19 9.67 6.88 -10.41
CA ALA A 19 8.82 7.69 -11.26
C ALA A 19 8.74 9.13 -10.72
N PRO A 20 8.59 10.13 -11.60
CA PRO A 20 8.56 11.54 -11.19
C PRO A 20 7.36 11.91 -10.29
N GLU A 21 6.35 11.03 -10.15
CA GLU A 21 5.13 11.28 -9.37
C GLU A 21 5.17 10.66 -7.95
N THR A 22 6.27 10.03 -7.56
CA THR A 22 6.42 9.49 -6.20
C THR A 22 6.84 10.60 -5.23
N GLU A 23 5.88 11.32 -4.64
CA GLU A 23 6.15 12.35 -3.61
C GLU A 23 6.89 11.77 -2.39
N ASN A 24 6.60 10.51 -2.03
CA ASN A 24 7.23 9.79 -0.92
C ASN A 24 7.88 8.48 -1.38
N ALA A 25 8.83 8.58 -2.31
CA ALA A 25 9.49 7.42 -2.90
C ALA A 25 10.18 6.50 -1.87
N GLN A 26 10.66 7.07 -0.75
CA GLN A 26 11.26 6.29 0.35
C GLN A 26 10.22 5.46 1.12
N GLU A 27 9.02 5.99 1.37
CA GLU A 27 7.97 5.24 2.08
C GLU A 27 7.54 4.00 1.28
N VAL A 28 7.48 4.10 -0.04
CA VAL A 28 7.18 2.96 -0.93
C VAL A 28 8.26 1.88 -0.81
N VAL A 29 9.53 2.28 -0.68
CA VAL A 29 10.64 1.35 -0.45
C VAL A 29 10.54 0.68 0.90
N ASP A 30 10.24 1.43 1.95
CA ASP A 30 10.12 0.90 3.31
C ASP A 30 8.98 -0.14 3.39
N VAL A 31 7.85 0.11 2.70
CA VAL A 31 6.75 -0.86 2.58
C VAL A 31 7.20 -2.15 1.90
N LEU A 32 7.92 -2.06 0.78
CA LEU A 32 8.44 -3.24 0.07
C LEU A 32 9.41 -4.05 0.93
N VAL A 33 10.40 -3.38 1.55
CA VAL A 33 11.43 -4.04 2.37
C VAL A 33 10.80 -4.73 3.57
N LYS A 34 9.84 -4.08 4.24
CA LYS A 34 9.10 -4.65 5.36
C LYS A 34 8.35 -5.92 4.96
N GLU A 35 7.64 -5.89 3.83
CA GLU A 35 6.83 -7.03 3.39
C GLU A 35 7.70 -8.22 2.94
N VAL A 36 8.80 -7.95 2.23
CA VAL A 36 9.79 -8.97 1.87
C VAL A 36 10.37 -9.62 3.12
N GLY A 37 10.79 -8.82 4.11
CA GLY A 37 11.31 -9.33 5.39
C GLY A 37 10.28 -10.20 6.12
N ARG A 38 9.01 -9.76 6.18
CA ARG A 38 7.92 -10.53 6.80
C ARG A 38 7.74 -11.90 6.16
N ILE A 39 7.79 -11.98 4.82
CA ILE A 39 7.64 -13.25 4.10
C ILE A 39 8.87 -14.13 4.30
N GLN A 40 10.09 -13.57 4.29
CA GLN A 40 11.31 -14.32 4.61
C GLN A 40 11.23 -14.97 6.00
N ASP A 41 10.76 -14.23 7.00
CA ASP A 41 10.62 -14.72 8.38
C ASP A 41 9.53 -15.78 8.54
N GLN A 42 8.45 -15.71 7.76
CA GLN A 42 7.40 -16.75 7.73
C GLN A 42 7.88 -18.02 7.02
N GLN A 43 8.52 -17.87 5.87
CA GLN A 43 8.91 -19.01 5.03
C GLN A 43 10.12 -19.77 5.58
N SER A 44 11.04 -19.08 6.27
CA SER A 44 12.12 -19.75 7.03
C SER A 44 11.59 -20.71 8.11
N LYS A 45 10.35 -20.51 8.56
CA LYS A 45 9.68 -21.36 9.56
C LYS A 45 8.81 -22.46 8.93
N GLU A 46 8.20 -22.19 7.76
CA GLU A 46 7.12 -23.03 7.22
C GLU A 46 7.48 -23.82 5.95
N ALA A 47 8.35 -23.30 5.07
CA ALA A 47 8.70 -23.96 3.80
C ALA A 47 10.12 -23.58 3.32
N PRO A 48 11.17 -24.26 3.80
CA PRO A 48 12.54 -24.03 3.34
C PRO A 48 12.68 -24.42 1.87
N GLY A 49 12.99 -23.46 1.00
CA GLY A 49 13.24 -23.70 -0.44
C GLY A 49 12.59 -22.73 -1.42
N ILE A 50 11.79 -21.77 -0.94
CA ILE A 50 11.21 -20.73 -1.80
C ILE A 50 12.31 -19.83 -2.40
N THR A 51 12.19 -19.51 -3.69
CA THR A 51 13.16 -18.65 -4.39
C THR A 51 12.96 -17.18 -4.02
N GLN A 52 14.01 -16.36 -4.13
CA GLN A 52 13.91 -14.90 -3.93
C GLN A 52 12.85 -14.26 -4.83
N ILE A 53 12.73 -14.74 -6.08
CA ILE A 53 11.69 -14.28 -7.02
C ILE A 53 10.29 -14.58 -6.49
N ALA A 54 10.06 -15.78 -5.97
CA ALA A 54 8.76 -16.14 -5.41
C ALA A 54 8.42 -15.31 -4.16
N ILE A 55 9.42 -15.00 -3.31
CA ILE A 55 9.24 -14.06 -2.19
C ILE A 55 8.82 -12.67 -2.67
N LEU A 56 9.49 -12.14 -3.71
CA LEU A 56 9.14 -10.83 -4.28
C LEU A 56 7.73 -10.81 -4.88
N ILE A 57 7.33 -11.88 -5.58
CA ILE A 57 5.99 -12.01 -6.14
C ILE A 57 4.94 -12.03 -5.02
N LEU A 58 5.17 -12.79 -3.96
CA LEU A 58 4.28 -12.82 -2.80
C LEU A 58 4.19 -11.44 -2.12
N ALA A 59 5.30 -10.73 -1.96
CA ALA A 59 5.31 -9.38 -1.40
C ALA A 59 4.48 -8.43 -2.27
N ALA A 60 4.66 -8.49 -3.59
CA ALA A 60 3.90 -7.69 -4.53
C ALA A 60 2.39 -8.00 -4.48
N LEU A 61 2.01 -9.28 -4.41
CA LEU A 61 0.61 -9.70 -4.29
C LEU A 61 -0.04 -9.18 -2.99
N ASN A 62 0.66 -9.29 -1.87
CA ASN A 62 0.15 -8.84 -0.58
C ASN A 62 -0.01 -7.32 -0.53
N ILE A 63 0.99 -6.57 -1.00
CA ILE A 63 0.93 -5.10 -1.09
C ILE A 63 -0.22 -4.68 -2.02
N ALA A 64 -0.36 -5.32 -3.19
CA ALA A 64 -1.44 -5.02 -4.11
C ALA A 64 -2.82 -5.27 -3.48
N ASN A 65 -2.97 -6.38 -2.75
CA ASN A 65 -4.21 -6.71 -2.05
C ASN A 65 -4.54 -5.68 -0.95
N GLU A 66 -3.57 -5.29 -0.13
CA GLU A 66 -3.74 -4.24 0.89
C GLU A 66 -4.17 -2.92 0.24
N ASN A 67 -3.54 -2.55 -0.87
CA ASN A 67 -3.87 -1.33 -1.60
C ASN A 67 -5.30 -1.38 -2.20
N MET A 68 -5.75 -2.54 -2.67
CA MET A 68 -7.12 -2.74 -3.14
C MET A 68 -8.14 -2.60 -2.00
N GLU A 69 -7.86 -3.20 -0.84
CA GLU A 69 -8.74 -3.08 0.35
C GLU A 69 -8.78 -1.64 0.88
N LEU A 70 -7.65 -0.92 0.91
CA LEU A 70 -7.61 0.50 1.29
C LEU A 70 -8.48 1.36 0.37
N LYS A 71 -8.39 1.16 -0.96
CA LYS A 71 -9.23 1.87 -1.94
C LYS A 71 -10.72 1.59 -1.73
N LYS A 72 -11.08 0.35 -1.45
CA LYS A 72 -12.46 -0.05 -1.17
C LYS A 72 -12.97 0.60 0.12
N ASN A 73 -12.20 0.54 1.19
CA ASN A 73 -12.55 1.16 2.48
C ASN A 73 -12.70 2.68 2.36
N TYR A 74 -11.81 3.33 1.62
CA TYR A 74 -11.91 4.75 1.31
C TYR A 74 -13.21 5.07 0.58
N PHE A 75 -13.54 4.32 -0.47
CA PHE A 75 -14.78 4.53 -1.24
C PHE A 75 -16.02 4.37 -0.34
N THR A 76 -16.09 3.32 0.46
CA THR A 76 -17.21 3.08 1.39
C THR A 76 -17.34 4.18 2.45
N LEU A 77 -16.22 4.63 3.01
CA LEU A 77 -16.21 5.72 3.98
C LEU A 77 -16.69 7.03 3.33
N HIS A 78 -16.15 7.36 2.16
CA HIS A 78 -16.51 8.55 1.41
C HIS A 78 -18.00 8.57 1.07
N GLU A 79 -18.55 7.47 0.55
CA GLU A 79 -19.99 7.34 0.25
C GLU A 79 -20.83 7.52 1.52
N THR A 80 -20.43 6.90 2.63
CA THR A 80 -21.16 6.99 3.90
C THR A 80 -21.18 8.41 4.44
N VAL A 81 -20.03 9.09 4.45
CA VAL A 81 -19.91 10.48 4.90
C VAL A 81 -20.71 11.41 4.00
N SER A 82 -20.64 11.22 2.68
CA SER A 82 -21.37 12.03 1.70
C SER A 82 -22.88 11.92 1.91
N ARG A 83 -23.40 10.68 1.97
CA ARG A 83 -24.82 10.40 2.21
C ARG A 83 -25.32 11.00 3.53
N ARG A 84 -24.55 10.86 4.61
CA ARG A 84 -24.92 11.43 5.92
C ARG A 84 -24.91 12.95 5.89
N SER A 85 -23.94 13.56 5.24
CA SER A 85 -23.82 15.01 5.10
C SER A 85 -24.99 15.58 4.29
N GLU A 86 -25.37 14.93 3.18
CA GLU A 86 -26.55 15.31 2.40
C GLU A 86 -27.85 15.18 3.21
N THR A 87 -27.97 14.12 4.01
CA THR A 87 -29.13 13.93 4.89
C THR A 87 -29.24 15.05 5.92
N LEU A 88 -28.13 15.39 6.58
CA LEU A 88 -28.06 16.50 7.54
C LEU A 88 -28.40 17.83 6.88
N LYS A 89 -27.86 18.10 5.69
CA LYS A 89 -28.17 19.31 4.92
C LYS A 89 -29.68 19.43 4.66
N ARG A 90 -30.32 18.36 4.18
CA ARG A 90 -31.77 18.35 3.93
C ARG A 90 -32.59 18.60 5.20
N LEU A 91 -32.18 18.03 6.34
CA LEU A 91 -32.88 18.25 7.61
C LEU A 91 -32.77 19.71 8.06
N LEU A 92 -31.59 20.33 7.91
CA LEU A 92 -31.39 21.75 8.21
C LEU A 92 -32.20 22.64 7.26
N ASP A 93 -32.23 22.32 5.97
CA ASP A 93 -33.02 23.05 4.97
C ASP A 93 -34.54 22.98 5.26
N VAL A 94 -35.02 21.88 5.86
CA VAL A 94 -36.42 21.72 6.28
C VAL A 94 -36.73 22.55 7.54
N GLU A 95 -35.83 22.58 8.52
CA GLU A 95 -36.05 23.32 9.79
C GLU A 95 -35.90 24.84 9.63
N LEU A 96 -35.18 25.30 8.59
CA LEU A 96 -34.98 26.71 8.28
C LEU A 96 -36.05 27.32 7.36
N ASN A 97 -37.03 26.53 6.91
CA ASN A 97 -38.20 26.96 6.13
C ASN A 97 -39.48 26.85 6.95
#